data_AF-A0A7S1YEP8-F1
#
_entry.id   AF-A0A7S1YEP8-F1
#
_cell.length_a   1.000
_cell.length_b   1.000
_cell.length_c   1.000
_cell.angle_alpha   90.00
_cell.angle_beta   90.00
_cell.angle_gamma   90.00
#
_symmetry.space_group_name_H-M   'P 1'
#
loop_
_entity.id
_entity.type
_entity.pdbx_description
1 polymer ?
#
loop_
_entity_poly.entity_id
_entity_poly.type
_entity_poly.pdbx_seq_one_letter_code
_entity_poly.pdbx_strand_id
1 'polypeptide(L)'
;ARGSSTAIIFRGMRALRVFKLARNWTALQLVIQQVLHSIDSIFYLTLIMALFTFMYAVTGRQLFGLNQFAELEGNLAPRWRFDTLTEAFLTTFQVLTGDEWTLIMYNALRVSPTYAILWFVSWIVIGKFLLLNLFVAILLEGTSLSLNMMAGNMMPTTTTTEEEFEVTAED
;
A
#
# COMPACT_ATOMS: atom_id res chain seq x y z
N ALA A 1 -11.76 18.23 36.12
CA ALA A 1 -12.26 16.99 35.47
C ALA A 1 -11.42 16.69 34.22
N ARG A 2 -10.45 15.76 34.30
CA ARG A 2 -9.51 15.38 33.21
C ARG A 2 -9.22 13.87 33.24
N GLY A 3 -10.26 13.04 33.33
CA GLY A 3 -10.14 11.58 33.52
C GLY A 3 -10.88 10.71 32.50
N SER A 4 -11.53 11.26 31.47
CA SER A 4 -12.37 10.46 30.56
C SER A 4 -11.63 9.89 29.35
N SER A 5 -10.59 10.55 28.82
CA SER A 5 -9.97 10.15 27.55
C SER A 5 -9.17 8.85 27.62
N THR A 6 -8.47 8.58 28.73
CA THR A 6 -7.72 7.32 28.91
C THR A 6 -8.68 6.14 29.08
N ALA A 7 -9.75 6.31 29.85
CA ALA A 7 -10.77 5.27 30.06
C ALA A 7 -11.46 4.82 28.75
N ILE A 8 -11.61 5.71 27.76
CA ILE A 8 -12.14 5.37 26.42
C ILE A 8 -11.15 4.51 25.63
N ILE A 9 -9.84 4.82 25.70
CA ILE A 9 -8.79 3.99 25.07
C ILE A 9 -8.76 2.59 25.71
N PHE A 10 -8.87 2.49 27.04
CA PHE A 10 -8.97 1.21 27.75
C PHE A 10 -10.24 0.42 27.40
N ARG A 11 -11.34 1.09 27.03
CA ARG A 11 -12.55 0.45 26.50
C ARG A 11 -12.34 -0.03 25.05
N GLY A 12 -11.64 0.74 24.22
CA GLY A 12 -11.24 0.36 22.87
C GLY A 12 -10.31 -0.86 22.81
N MET A 13 -9.42 -1.04 23.80
CA MET A 13 -8.60 -2.26 23.90
C MET A 13 -9.41 -3.55 24.07
N ARG A 14 -10.66 -3.47 24.51
CA ARG A 14 -11.55 -4.64 24.51
C ARG A 14 -11.96 -5.05 23.09
N ALA A 15 -12.01 -4.11 22.14
CA ALA A 15 -12.23 -4.42 20.72
C ALA A 15 -11.03 -5.16 20.09
N LEU A 16 -9.79 -4.96 20.58
CA LEU A 16 -8.65 -5.78 20.17
C LEU A 16 -8.81 -7.27 20.57
N ARG A 17 -9.69 -7.59 21.53
CA ARG A 17 -10.00 -8.98 21.85
C ARG A 17 -10.80 -9.67 20.73
N VAL A 18 -11.49 -8.92 19.86
CA VAL A 18 -12.12 -9.48 18.64
C VAL A 18 -11.07 -10.01 17.65
N PHE A 19 -9.87 -9.39 17.56
CA PHE A 19 -8.75 -9.99 16.84
C PHE A 19 -8.27 -11.31 17.46
N LYS A 20 -8.39 -11.45 18.78
CA LYS A 20 -8.13 -12.72 19.46
C LYS A 20 -9.19 -13.78 19.11
N LEU A 21 -10.45 -13.37 18.94
CA LEU A 21 -11.53 -14.23 18.45
C LEU A 21 -11.31 -14.62 16.98
N ALA A 22 -10.80 -13.71 16.14
CA ALA A 22 -10.39 -14.03 14.78
C ALA A 22 -9.31 -15.13 14.70
N ARG A 23 -8.43 -15.16 15.71
CA ARG A 23 -7.43 -16.24 15.88
C ARG A 23 -8.03 -17.58 16.32
N ASN A 24 -9.29 -17.67 16.70
CA ASN A 24 -9.92 -18.96 17.01
C ASN A 24 -10.59 -19.60 15.79
N TRP A 25 -10.78 -18.84 14.70
CA TRP A 25 -11.46 -19.29 13.50
C TRP A 25 -10.41 -19.67 12.46
N THR A 26 -10.22 -20.97 12.23
CA THR A 26 -9.22 -21.52 11.31
C THR A 26 -9.31 -20.94 9.89
N ALA A 27 -10.52 -20.69 9.39
CA ALA A 27 -10.74 -20.04 8.09
C ALA A 27 -10.18 -18.61 8.02
N LEU A 28 -10.31 -17.83 9.10
CA LEU A 28 -9.80 -16.46 9.16
C LEU A 28 -8.29 -16.42 9.39
N GLN A 29 -7.76 -17.37 10.17
CA GLN A 29 -6.31 -17.56 10.31
C GLN A 29 -5.65 -17.86 8.96
N LEU A 30 -6.29 -18.70 8.14
CA LEU A 30 -5.79 -19.00 6.80
C LEU A 30 -5.68 -17.72 5.96
N VAL A 31 -6.74 -16.91 5.89
CA VAL A 31 -6.72 -15.63 5.15
C VAL A 31 -5.64 -14.69 5.69
N ILE A 32 -5.52 -14.55 7.02
CA ILE A 32 -4.52 -13.69 7.64
C ILE A 32 -3.09 -14.15 7.31
N GLN A 33 -2.81 -15.45 7.35
CA GLN A 33 -1.48 -15.96 7.00
C GLN A 33 -1.14 -15.77 5.52
N GLN A 34 -2.11 -15.91 4.61
CA GLN A 34 -1.91 -15.63 3.20
C GLN A 34 -1.61 -14.14 2.93
N VAL A 35 -2.33 -13.24 3.63
CA VAL A 35 -2.07 -11.79 3.54
C VAL A 35 -0.67 -11.46 4.05
N LEU A 36 -0.28 -11.99 5.21
CA LEU A 36 1.04 -11.76 5.78
C LEU A 36 2.17 -12.29 4.89
N HIS A 37 1.99 -13.47 4.30
CA HIS A 37 2.95 -14.03 3.33
C HIS A 37 3.07 -13.16 2.07
N SER A 38 1.97 -12.59 1.59
CA SER A 38 1.95 -11.75 0.39
C SER A 38 2.68 -10.41 0.60
N ILE A 39 2.72 -9.90 1.84
CA ILE A 39 3.41 -8.64 2.16
C ILE A 39 4.91 -8.73 1.88
N ASP A 40 5.54 -9.86 2.22
CA ASP A 40 6.99 -10.04 2.03
C ASP A 40 7.34 -10.04 0.54
N SER A 41 6.53 -10.70 -0.30
CA SER A 41 6.73 -10.73 -1.76
C SER A 41 6.57 -9.35 -2.41
N ILE A 42 5.67 -8.49 -1.92
CA ILE A 42 5.35 -7.19 -2.55
C ILE A 42 6.03 -5.99 -1.88
N PHE A 43 6.81 -6.22 -0.82
CA PHE A 43 7.44 -5.17 -0.02
C PHE A 43 8.33 -4.25 -0.87
N TYR A 44 9.16 -4.82 -1.74
CA TYR A 44 10.09 -4.05 -2.57
C TYR A 44 9.36 -3.10 -3.53
N LEU A 45 8.28 -3.55 -4.17
CA LEU A 45 7.51 -2.73 -5.10
C LEU A 45 6.73 -1.63 -4.36
N THR A 46 6.19 -1.95 -3.18
CA THR A 46 5.56 -0.98 -2.29
C THR A 46 6.54 0.10 -1.83
N LEU A 47 7.78 -0.30 -1.49
CA LEU A 47 8.83 0.63 -1.11
C LEU A 47 9.20 1.58 -2.25
N ILE A 48 9.32 1.07 -3.48
CA ILE A 48 9.56 1.91 -4.66
C ILE A 48 8.43 2.93 -4.85
N MET A 49 7.17 2.51 -4.70
CA MET A 49 6.02 3.42 -4.77
C MET A 49 6.06 4.49 -3.67
N ALA A 50 6.40 4.10 -2.44
CA ALA A 50 6.55 5.03 -1.33
C ALA A 50 7.68 6.04 -1.56
N LEU A 51 8.82 5.61 -2.10
CA LEU A 51 9.93 6.50 -2.47
C LEU A 51 9.54 7.47 -3.58
N PHE A 52 8.82 7.01 -4.59
CA PHE A 52 8.35 7.87 -5.68
C PHE A 52 7.32 8.91 -5.18
N THR A 53 6.41 8.49 -4.28
CA THR A 53 5.50 9.40 -3.56
C THR A 53 6.27 10.42 -2.74
N PHE A 54 7.34 10.00 -2.07
CA PHE A 54 8.20 10.91 -1.31
C PHE A 54 8.88 11.95 -2.20
N MET A 55 9.37 11.57 -3.38
CA MET A 55 9.94 12.53 -4.34
C MET A 55 8.91 13.58 -4.76
N TYR A 56 7.69 13.15 -5.13
CA TYR A 56 6.62 14.08 -5.51
C TYR A 56 6.16 14.95 -4.35
N ALA A 57 6.14 14.43 -3.12
CA ALA A 57 5.81 15.20 -1.93
C ALA A 57 6.80 16.35 -1.68
N VAL A 58 8.10 16.11 -1.89
CA VAL A 58 9.13 17.15 -1.79
C VAL A 58 8.89 18.24 -2.84
N THR A 59 8.63 17.88 -4.10
CA THR A 59 8.33 18.86 -5.16
C THR A 59 7.00 19.59 -4.89
N GLY A 60 5.96 18.89 -4.43
CA GLY A 60 4.67 19.50 -4.09
C GLY A 60 4.79 20.53 -2.97
N ARG A 61 5.61 20.25 -1.95
CA ARG A 61 5.95 21.22 -0.90
C ARG A 61 6.67 22.45 -1.44
N GLN A 62 7.59 22.28 -2.39
CA GLN A 62 8.33 23.40 -2.99
C GLN A 62 7.41 24.28 -3.87
N LEU A 63 6.41 23.69 -4.51
CA LEU A 63 5.51 24.41 -5.43
C LEU A 63 4.28 25.03 -4.75
N PHE A 64 3.72 24.36 -3.73
CA PHE A 64 2.41 24.68 -3.15
C PHE A 64 2.42 24.90 -1.62
N GLY A 65 3.59 24.98 -1.00
CA GLY A 65 3.74 25.12 0.45
C GLY A 65 3.47 26.54 0.99
N LEU A 66 3.99 26.83 2.19
CA LEU A 66 3.96 28.17 2.84
C LEU A 66 2.55 28.72 3.11
N ASN A 67 1.63 27.90 3.60
CA ASN A 67 0.25 28.24 3.96
C ASN A 67 -0.61 28.77 2.81
N GLN A 68 -0.16 28.65 1.56
CA GLN A 68 -0.91 29.13 0.39
C GLN A 68 -2.30 28.52 0.29
N PHE A 69 -2.45 27.25 0.70
CA PHE A 69 -3.74 26.57 0.73
C PHE A 69 -4.66 27.09 1.84
N ALA A 70 -4.10 27.44 3.00
CA ALA A 70 -4.86 28.01 4.10
C ALA A 70 -5.33 29.44 3.77
N GLU A 71 -4.51 30.22 3.06
CA GLU A 71 -4.87 31.57 2.61
C GLU A 71 -6.07 31.55 1.65
N LEU A 72 -6.14 30.56 0.76
CA LEU A 72 -7.25 30.39 -0.19
C LEU A 72 -8.58 30.01 0.49
N GLU A 73 -8.55 29.37 1.64
CA GLU A 73 -9.72 28.97 2.43
C GLU A 73 -10.03 29.92 3.60
N GLY A 74 -9.51 31.16 3.57
CA GLY A 74 -9.82 32.17 4.58
C GLY A 74 -9.14 31.90 5.93
N ASN A 75 -7.88 31.46 5.89
CA ASN A 75 -7.05 31.07 7.05
C ASN A 75 -7.52 29.84 7.83
N LEU A 76 -8.51 29.10 7.31
CA LEU A 76 -8.79 27.75 7.76
C LEU A 76 -7.85 26.83 6.98
N ALA A 77 -6.91 26.22 7.68
CA ALA A 77 -5.94 25.38 7.01
C ALA A 77 -6.59 24.01 6.66
N PRO A 78 -6.77 23.67 5.36
CA PRO A 78 -7.40 22.42 4.96
C PRO A 78 -6.65 21.21 5.47
N ARG A 79 -7.30 20.04 5.55
CA ARG A 79 -6.63 18.79 5.93
C ARG A 79 -5.58 18.38 4.89
N TRP A 80 -5.86 18.64 3.61
CA TRP A 80 -4.98 18.45 2.48
C TRP A 80 -4.16 19.74 2.26
N ARG A 81 -2.85 19.69 2.48
CA ARG A 81 -1.95 20.85 2.30
C ARG A 81 -0.51 20.40 2.10
N PHE A 82 0.35 21.34 1.70
CA PHE A 82 1.75 21.07 1.36
C PHE A 82 2.76 21.78 2.27
N ASP A 83 2.37 22.19 3.48
CA ASP A 83 3.22 23.01 4.36
C ASP A 83 4.36 22.22 5.01
N THR A 84 4.04 21.06 5.57
CA THR A 84 5.01 20.12 6.12
C THR A 84 5.22 18.93 5.19
N LEU A 85 6.37 18.26 5.32
CA LEU A 85 6.69 17.09 4.49
C LEU A 85 5.68 15.94 4.70
N THR A 86 5.21 15.73 5.93
CA THR A 86 4.21 14.70 6.24
C THR A 86 2.86 15.01 5.60
N GLU A 87 2.41 16.26 5.69
CA GLU A 87 1.15 16.67 5.04
C GLU A 87 1.27 16.60 3.52
N ALA A 88 2.39 17.04 2.95
CA ALA A 88 2.67 16.93 1.52
C ALA A 88 2.67 15.46 1.07
N PHE A 89 3.28 14.56 1.84
CA PHE A 89 3.29 13.13 1.55
C PHE A 89 1.88 12.53 1.58
N LEU A 90 1.11 12.79 2.65
CA LEU A 90 -0.26 12.30 2.79
C LEU A 90 -1.17 12.86 1.70
N THR A 91 -1.06 14.15 1.39
CA THR A 91 -1.85 14.80 0.34
C THR A 91 -1.48 14.24 -1.04
N THR A 92 -0.19 14.04 -1.32
CA THR A 92 0.27 13.42 -2.58
C THR A 92 -0.25 11.99 -2.72
N PHE A 93 -0.21 11.22 -1.64
CA PHE A 93 -0.80 9.87 -1.58
C PHE A 93 -2.33 9.89 -1.74
N GLN A 94 -3.03 10.86 -1.14
CA GLN A 94 -4.48 11.03 -1.30
C GLN A 94 -4.87 11.34 -2.76
N VAL A 95 -4.07 12.17 -3.45
CA VAL A 95 -4.24 12.42 -4.88
C VAL A 95 -4.05 11.13 -5.69
N LEU A 96 -3.09 10.28 -5.29
CA LEU A 96 -2.85 8.98 -5.94
C LEU A 96 -4.03 8.02 -5.78
N THR A 97 -4.67 7.98 -4.61
CA THR A 97 -5.88 7.17 -4.37
C THR A 97 -7.10 7.71 -5.10
N GLY A 98 -7.04 8.93 -5.65
CA GLY A 98 -8.15 9.58 -6.33
C GLY A 98 -9.20 10.13 -5.37
N ASP A 99 -8.85 10.31 -4.10
CA ASP A 99 -9.74 10.89 -3.10
C ASP A 99 -9.55 12.41 -3.07
N GLU A 100 -10.63 13.18 -3.21
CA GLU A 100 -10.62 14.67 -3.20
C GLU A 100 -9.58 15.35 -4.14
N TRP A 101 -8.99 14.61 -5.08
CA TRP A 101 -7.85 15.06 -5.90
C TRP A 101 -8.18 16.28 -6.75
N THR A 102 -9.43 16.40 -7.19
CA THR A 102 -9.90 17.50 -8.03
C THR A 102 -9.91 18.82 -7.26
N LEU A 103 -10.33 18.80 -5.98
CA LEU A 103 -10.32 20.00 -5.13
C LEU A 103 -8.89 20.46 -4.84
N ILE A 104 -8.01 19.50 -4.52
CA ILE A 104 -6.59 19.77 -4.29
C ILE A 104 -5.94 20.36 -5.56
N MET A 105 -6.25 19.82 -6.74
CA MET A 105 -5.79 20.33 -8.03
C MET A 105 -6.30 21.76 -8.29
N TYR A 106 -7.57 22.05 -8.02
CA TYR A 106 -8.10 23.40 -8.21
C TYR A 106 -7.43 24.43 -7.32
N ASN A 107 -7.10 24.08 -6.08
CA ASN A 107 -6.36 24.99 -5.20
C ASN A 107 -4.91 25.14 -5.64
N ALA A 108 -4.25 24.07 -6.05
CA ALA A 108 -2.91 24.14 -6.64
C ALA A 108 -2.87 25.03 -7.90
N LEU A 109 -3.90 24.98 -8.76
CA LEU A 109 -4.03 25.84 -9.94
C LEU A 109 -4.16 27.32 -9.56
N ARG A 110 -4.85 27.65 -8.46
CA ARG A 110 -4.96 29.03 -7.98
C ARG A 110 -3.63 29.58 -7.44
N VAL A 111 -2.79 28.70 -6.90
CA VAL A 111 -1.44 29.04 -6.41
C VAL A 111 -0.47 29.20 -7.57
N SER A 112 -0.36 28.18 -8.43
CA SER A 112 0.60 28.16 -9.53
C SER A 112 0.04 27.39 -10.73
N PRO A 113 -0.64 28.06 -11.67
CA PRO A 113 -1.34 27.40 -12.77
C PRO A 113 -0.45 26.52 -13.63
N THR A 114 0.71 27.04 -14.03
CA THR A 114 1.63 26.34 -14.96
C THR A 114 2.25 25.10 -14.33
N TYR A 115 2.77 25.22 -13.10
CA TYR A 115 3.42 24.11 -12.42
C TYR A 115 2.41 23.09 -11.88
N ALA A 116 1.20 23.52 -11.49
CA ALA A 116 0.14 22.62 -11.03
C ALA A 116 -0.28 21.63 -12.12
N ILE A 117 -0.54 22.08 -13.35
CA ILE A 117 -0.95 21.18 -14.44
C ILE A 117 0.12 20.10 -14.67
N LEU A 118 1.38 20.52 -14.79
CA LEU A 118 2.49 19.59 -15.03
C LEU A 118 2.66 18.60 -13.87
N TRP A 119 2.62 19.07 -12.62
CA TRP A 119 2.79 18.22 -11.45
C TRP A 119 1.64 17.21 -11.30
N PHE A 120 0.38 17.62 -11.43
CA PHE A 120 -0.77 16.72 -11.27
C PHE A 120 -0.89 15.72 -12.42
N VAL A 121 -0.70 16.15 -13.67
CA VAL A 121 -0.80 15.24 -14.83
C VAL A 121 0.32 14.19 -14.77
N SER A 122 1.56 14.61 -14.53
CA SER A 122 2.69 13.67 -14.41
C SER A 122 2.51 12.71 -13.23
N TRP A 123 2.06 13.21 -12.07
CA TRP A 123 1.80 12.38 -10.90
C TRP A 123 0.70 11.35 -11.13
N ILE A 124 -0.43 11.74 -11.72
CA ILE A 124 -1.56 10.83 -11.98
C ILE A 124 -1.15 9.75 -12.98
N VAL A 125 -0.47 10.13 -14.08
CA VAL A 125 -0.04 9.16 -15.10
C VAL A 125 0.96 8.17 -14.53
N ILE A 126 2.04 8.66 -13.92
CA ILE A 126 3.12 7.79 -13.42
C ILE A 126 2.64 7.00 -12.20
N GLY A 127 1.95 7.65 -11.27
CA GLY A 127 1.43 7.02 -10.07
C GLY A 127 0.44 5.89 -10.37
N LYS A 128 -0.52 6.11 -11.27
CA LYS A 128 -1.47 5.06 -11.68
C LYS A 128 -0.80 3.93 -12.45
N PHE A 129 0.20 4.23 -13.27
CA PHE A 129 1.00 3.21 -13.93
C PHE A 129 1.77 2.34 -12.93
N LEU A 130 2.39 2.95 -11.91
CA LEU A 130 3.06 2.22 -10.83
C LEU A 130 2.09 1.38 -10.01
N LEU A 131 0.90 1.90 -9.69
CA LEU A 131 -0.15 1.13 -9.01
C LEU A 131 -0.64 -0.06 -9.83
N LEU A 132 -0.79 0.11 -11.15
CA LEU A 132 -1.16 -0.98 -12.05
C LEU A 132 -0.08 -2.07 -12.05
N ASN A 133 1.20 -1.68 -12.10
CA ASN A 133 2.31 -2.62 -12.03
C ASN A 133 2.35 -3.36 -10.68
N LEU A 134 2.01 -2.69 -9.58
CA LEU A 134 1.83 -3.33 -8.27
C LEU A 134 0.68 -4.33 -8.26
N PHE A 135 -0.47 -3.96 -8.83
CA PHE A 135 -1.62 -4.86 -8.94
C PHE A 135 -1.29 -6.11 -9.78
N VAL A 136 -0.60 -5.93 -10.91
CA VAL A 136 -0.15 -7.04 -11.76
C VAL A 136 0.83 -7.93 -11.00
N ALA A 137 1.78 -7.37 -10.26
CA ALA A 137 2.72 -8.16 -9.45
C ALA A 137 2.00 -9.01 -8.40
N ILE A 138 1.02 -8.44 -7.68
CA ILE A 138 0.20 -9.17 -6.68
C ILE A 138 -0.58 -10.30 -7.35
N LEU A 139 -1.19 -10.04 -8.52
CA LEU A 139 -1.95 -11.05 -9.24
C LEU A 139 -1.05 -12.20 -9.72
N LEU A 140 0.12 -11.88 -10.27
CA LEU A 140 1.08 -12.87 -10.74
C LEU A 140 1.57 -13.75 -9.59
N GLU A 141 1.92 -13.17 -8.45
CA GLU A 141 2.32 -13.91 -7.25
C GLU A 141 1.21 -14.84 -6.74
N GLY A 142 -0.04 -14.37 -6.74
CA GLY A 142 -1.18 -15.22 -6.37
C GLY A 142 -1.39 -16.39 -7.33
N THR A 143 -1.23 -16.15 -8.63
CA THR A 143 -1.34 -17.22 -9.64
C THR A 143 -0.16 -18.19 -9.63
N SER A 144 1.07 -17.72 -9.42
CA SER A 144 2.27 -18.55 -9.41
C SER A 144 2.26 -19.53 -8.25
N LEU A 145 1.77 -19.12 -7.08
CA LEU A 145 1.60 -19.98 -5.92
C LEU A 145 0.61 -21.12 -6.19
N SER A 146 -0.54 -20.81 -6.78
CA SER A 146 -1.55 -21.82 -7.15
C SER A 146 -1.00 -22.80 -8.19
N LEU A 147 -0.22 -22.33 -9.16
CA LEU A 147 0.39 -23.20 -10.18
C LEU A 147 1.45 -24.12 -9.57
N ASN A 148 2.28 -23.61 -8.65
CA ASN A 148 3.28 -24.44 -7.98
C ASN A 148 2.63 -25.52 -7.09
N MET A 149 1.50 -25.21 -6.46
CA MET A 149 0.69 -26.22 -5.75
C MET A 149 0.10 -27.28 -6.69
N MET A 150 -0.40 -26.88 -7.87
CA MET A 150 -0.93 -27.83 -8.86
C MET A 150 0.18 -28.69 -9.49
N ALA A 151 1.34 -28.10 -9.80
CA ALA A 151 2.50 -28.80 -10.35
C ALA A 151 3.14 -29.75 -9.32
N GLY A 152 3.27 -29.34 -8.06
CA GLY A 152 3.76 -30.20 -6.97
C GLY A 152 2.85 -31.39 -6.68
N ASN A 153 1.55 -31.27 -6.98
CA ASN A 153 0.60 -32.38 -6.89
C ASN A 153 0.52 -33.23 -8.19
N MET A 154 1.18 -32.78 -9.28
CA MET A 154 1.26 -33.49 -10.56
C MET A 154 2.65 -34.08 -10.85
N MET A 155 3.69 -33.71 -10.10
CA MET A 155 4.99 -34.37 -10.14
C MET A 155 5.12 -35.30 -8.92
N PRO A 156 4.72 -36.58 -9.01
CA PRO A 156 5.25 -37.55 -8.07
C PRO A 156 6.76 -37.53 -8.26
N THR A 157 7.51 -37.46 -7.17
CA THR A 157 8.95 -37.71 -7.14
C THR A 157 9.21 -39.09 -7.74
N THR A 158 9.39 -39.19 -9.05
CA THR A 158 9.77 -40.44 -9.74
C THR A 158 11.24 -40.80 -9.51
N THR A 159 11.94 -40.09 -8.63
CA THR A 159 13.32 -40.41 -8.26
C THR A 159 13.43 -41.61 -7.31
N THR A 160 12.34 -42.16 -6.80
CA THR A 160 12.41 -43.34 -5.91
C THR A 160 12.36 -44.68 -6.64
N THR A 161 12.10 -44.73 -7.94
CA THR A 161 12.06 -46.00 -8.69
C THR A 161 13.36 -46.32 -9.44
N GLU A 162 14.24 -45.34 -9.68
CA GLU A 162 15.53 -45.60 -10.34
C GLU A 162 16.59 -46.12 -9.35
N GLU A 163 16.61 -45.64 -8.09
CA GLU A 163 17.55 -46.16 -7.07
C GLU A 163 17.21 -47.58 -6.61
N GLU A 164 15.94 -48.01 -6.64
CA GLU A 164 15.56 -49.39 -6.27
C GLU A 164 15.90 -50.41 -7.38
N PHE A 165 15.97 -49.97 -8.65
CA PHE A 165 16.34 -50.85 -9.77
C PHE A 165 17.86 -51.02 -9.92
N GLU A 166 18.66 -50.05 -9.47
CA GLU A 166 20.12 -50.15 -9.47
C GLU A 166 20.62 -51.05 -8.32
N VAL A 167 20.00 -50.96 -7.13
CA VAL A 167 20.36 -51.80 -5.97
C VAL A 167 19.93 -53.27 -6.15
N THR A 168 18.84 -53.55 -6.89
CA THR A 168 18.41 -54.94 -7.19
C THR A 168 19.14 -55.58 -8.37
N ALA A 169 19.99 -54.84 -9.09
CA ALA A 169 20.84 -55.38 -10.15
C ALA A 169 22.25 -55.76 -9.67
N GLU A 170 22.61 -55.40 -8.43
CA GLU A 170 23.91 -55.74 -7.80
C GLU A 170 23.87 -56.92 -6.80
N ASP A 171 22.70 -57.52 -6.53
CA ASP A 171 22.52 -58.76 -5.73
C ASP A 171 22.19 -59.97 -6.62
#